data_AF-A0A7R7XKK6-F1
#
_entry.id   AF-A0A7R7XKK6-F1
#
_cell.length_a   1.000
_cell.length_b   1.000
_cell.length_c   1.000
_cell.angle_alpha   90.00
_cell.angle_beta   90.00
_cell.angle_gamma   90.00
#
_symmetry.space_group_name_H-M   'P 1'
#
loop_
_entity.id
_entity.type
_entity.pdbx_description
1 polymer ?
#
loop_
_entity_poly.entity_id
_entity_poly.type
_entity_poly.pdbx_seq_one_letter_code
_entity_poly.pdbx_strand_id
1 'polypeptide(L)'
;MLHNRKAAPSDRLADGSTLLHELLRSSSYLQDSRYLYALRDFAFSLIDAGVPVAEKTLDGDSVADEVLLRMSHVHLTRGMPNPVGQLLKRLFLSGSELASLAEVPYLRRLYHIPQPLHGFWYRKTALVQSLCLQNMLGDIQFSPLQMAIVTKSEEGLRESLLRTNDGFSTSPPYTPGFGTLLAWCLGWIPGMMLVLESPLPQNAYSISSCFDVACLNKDIESASLLLDHNPEITLHALRSAVHCRDRAVLKTAISLLAAQRHALQEMALHHLAAEHIRSLELPESGLLDTKTRLVYDALVRQGIKSLPCVFPEVGSVYSALRADIPAAELLYVAELLYAAGFTDLNQRCATGITEIGYMRLYSGSLVSFATMADWMISRGADLYIPSRHGYPAIFYVAGELGSGLGTVSYKCHKKSCLHGSTSSCELGTILSTHVSVVDLISTVLSDGITDDCLCACSGRGCSPLTQLLKAYHNSNRLWMIGHLQEIVSRTLNTDCWKTTVSAIVRYLTFEALEMTHTCHITYTFGVRCLDSEETCEIRDEESAMIVQLDELMVEFDRKYDELDVGIRQFLEGYWHTRMDEVLQEQQGISPDESMKVREIGVILSDADYSSSDDGED
;
A
#
# COMPACT_ATOMS: atom_id res chain seq x y z
N MET A 1 25.37 30.40 4.98
CA MET A 1 26.65 31.01 4.57
C MET A 1 27.70 30.63 5.62
N LEU A 2 28.61 29.71 5.31
CA LEU A 2 29.69 29.32 6.24
C LEU A 2 30.91 30.21 5.99
N HIS A 3 31.39 30.93 7.00
CA HIS A 3 32.64 31.67 6.90
C HIS A 3 33.79 30.66 6.77
N ASN A 4 34.51 30.67 5.65
CA ASN A 4 35.59 29.72 5.31
C ASN A 4 35.17 28.24 5.12
N ARG A 5 33.91 27.94 4.77
CA ARG A 5 33.39 26.56 4.56
C ARG A 5 33.54 25.62 5.77
N LYS A 6 33.77 26.15 6.98
CA LYS A 6 33.77 25.37 8.23
C LYS A 6 32.52 25.74 9.03
N ALA A 7 31.82 24.73 9.54
CA ALA A 7 30.71 24.95 10.46
C ALA A 7 31.26 25.10 11.89
N ALA A 8 30.82 26.13 12.60
CA ALA A 8 31.05 26.30 14.03
C ALA A 8 29.87 25.69 14.83
N PRO A 9 30.09 25.20 16.06
CA PRO A 9 29.01 24.68 16.92
C PRO A 9 27.88 25.69 17.19
N SER A 10 28.20 26.99 17.14
CA SER A 10 27.25 28.09 17.32
C SER A 10 26.55 28.54 16.03
N ASP A 11 26.80 27.89 14.89
CA ASP A 11 26.14 28.26 13.64
C ASP A 11 24.63 28.01 13.70
N ARG A 12 23.90 28.80 12.90
CA ARG A 12 22.45 28.74 12.77
C ARG A 12 22.06 28.77 11.29
N LEU A 13 20.97 28.09 10.96
CA LEU A 13 20.29 28.29 9.69
C LEU A 13 19.39 29.53 9.74
N ALA A 14 18.86 29.91 8.58
CA ALA A 14 18.00 31.08 8.43
C ALA A 14 16.69 30.97 9.23
N ASP A 15 16.23 29.75 9.54
CA ASP A 15 15.05 29.47 10.37
C ASP A 15 15.38 29.39 11.87
N GLY A 16 16.59 29.79 12.28
CA GLY A 16 17.06 29.70 13.66
C GLY A 16 17.46 28.28 14.09
N SER A 17 17.37 27.28 13.21
CA SER A 17 17.73 25.91 13.57
C SER A 17 19.23 25.78 13.84
N THR A 18 19.56 24.95 14.82
CA THR A 18 20.94 24.57 15.17
C THR A 18 21.34 23.30 14.44
N LEU A 19 22.63 22.93 14.47
CA LEU A 19 23.11 21.65 13.92
C LEU A 19 22.38 20.43 14.52
N LEU A 20 21.97 20.51 15.79
CA LEU A 20 21.20 19.46 16.45
C LEU A 20 19.79 19.32 15.85
N HIS A 21 19.11 20.44 15.57
CA HIS A 21 17.81 20.41 14.89
C HIS A 21 17.93 19.72 13.52
N GLU A 22 18.94 20.10 12.73
CA GLU A 22 19.14 19.53 11.39
C GLU A 22 19.53 18.06 11.40
N LEU A 23 20.37 17.63 12.36
CA LEU A 23 20.69 16.22 12.56
C LEU A 23 19.41 15.40 12.81
N LEU A 24 18.56 15.87 13.72
CA LEU A 24 17.32 15.19 14.06
C LEU A 24 16.30 15.23 12.92
N ARG A 25 16.26 16.34 12.16
CA ARG A 25 15.40 16.48 10.98
C ARG A 25 15.77 15.54 9.84
N SER A 26 17.07 15.33 9.61
CA SER A 26 17.61 14.48 8.54
C SER A 26 17.56 12.98 8.86
N SER A 27 17.18 12.61 10.08
CA SER A 27 17.13 11.23 10.56
C SER A 27 15.90 10.48 10.03
N SER A 28 16.00 9.89 8.83
CA SER A 28 14.93 9.11 8.20
C SER A 28 14.83 7.65 8.68
N TYR A 29 15.88 7.10 9.33
CA TYR A 29 16.00 5.68 9.66
C TYR A 29 15.84 5.34 11.15
N LEU A 30 14.84 5.93 11.81
CA LEU A 30 14.63 5.75 13.26
C LEU A 30 14.10 4.37 13.67
N GLN A 31 13.86 3.48 12.71
CA GLN A 31 13.46 2.09 12.98
C GLN A 31 14.66 1.17 13.24
N ASP A 32 15.88 1.50 12.80
CA ASP A 32 17.08 0.71 13.11
C ASP A 32 17.64 1.14 14.48
N SER A 33 17.59 0.22 15.44
CA SER A 33 18.16 0.42 16.77
C SER A 33 19.63 0.88 16.74
N ARG A 34 20.46 0.35 15.83
CA ARG A 34 21.88 0.74 15.69
C ARG A 34 22.02 2.18 15.25
N TYR A 35 21.15 2.61 14.33
CA TYR A 35 21.07 4.00 13.90
C TYR A 35 20.68 4.92 15.07
N LEU A 36 19.72 4.52 15.92
CA LEU A 36 19.36 5.30 17.11
C LEU A 36 20.51 5.45 18.11
N TYR A 37 21.35 4.42 18.29
CA TYR A 37 22.56 4.52 19.12
C TYR A 37 23.60 5.47 18.51
N ALA A 38 23.87 5.35 17.21
CA ALA A 38 24.79 6.24 16.51
C ALA A 38 24.30 7.69 16.54
N LEU A 39 23.00 7.92 16.33
CA LEU A 39 22.36 9.22 16.42
C LEU A 39 22.51 9.83 17.81
N ARG A 40 22.28 9.04 18.87
CA ARG A 40 22.48 9.47 20.26
C ARG A 40 23.93 9.89 20.50
N ASP A 41 24.90 9.05 20.13
CA ASP A 41 26.33 9.30 20.40
C ASP A 41 26.86 10.50 19.62
N PHE A 42 26.39 10.66 18.38
CA PHE A 42 26.71 11.82 17.58
C PHE A 42 26.08 13.10 18.14
N ALA A 43 24.81 13.04 18.57
CA ALA A 43 24.16 14.17 19.23
C ALA A 43 24.87 14.55 20.55
N PHE A 44 25.34 13.58 21.34
CA PHE A 44 26.14 13.83 22.54
C PHE A 44 27.44 14.56 22.21
N SER A 45 28.12 14.13 21.15
CA SER A 45 29.35 14.77 20.68
C SER A 45 29.11 16.22 20.26
N LEU A 46 27.97 16.53 19.64
CA LEU A 46 27.58 17.89 19.28
C LEU A 46 27.27 18.76 20.52
N ILE A 47 26.57 18.20 21.51
CA ILE A 47 26.29 18.89 22.78
C ILE A 47 27.62 19.21 23.49
N ASP A 48 28.53 18.24 23.58
CA ASP A 48 29.83 18.40 24.23
C ASP A 48 30.75 19.37 23.46
N ALA A 49 30.59 19.49 22.14
CA ALA A 49 31.25 20.49 21.31
C ALA A 49 30.66 21.91 21.48
N GLY A 50 29.64 22.09 22.31
CA GLY A 50 29.05 23.40 22.61
C GLY A 50 27.96 23.83 21.63
N VAL A 51 27.32 22.90 20.89
CA VAL A 51 26.13 23.24 20.09
C VAL A 51 25.00 23.66 21.04
N PRO A 52 24.41 24.86 20.88
CA PRO A 52 23.40 25.35 21.80
C PRO A 52 22.11 24.53 21.78
N VAL A 53 21.71 24.06 22.97
CA VAL A 53 20.60 23.11 23.16
C VAL A 53 19.29 23.81 23.59
N ALA A 54 19.42 24.95 24.26
CA ALA A 54 18.29 25.77 24.75
C ALA A 54 17.66 26.66 23.66
N GLU A 55 18.29 26.73 22.49
CA GLU A 55 17.80 27.54 21.38
C GLU A 55 16.52 26.95 20.80
N LYS A 56 15.62 27.85 20.40
CA LYS A 56 14.40 27.52 19.68
C LYS A 56 14.53 27.98 18.24
N THR A 57 13.89 27.25 17.34
CA THR A 57 13.71 27.69 15.95
C THR A 57 12.84 28.95 15.91
N LEU A 58 12.75 29.62 14.75
CA LEU A 58 11.81 30.72 14.55
C LEU A 58 10.34 30.31 14.78
N ASP A 59 10.05 29.01 14.66
CA ASP A 59 8.73 28.42 14.92
C ASP A 59 8.49 28.13 16.41
N GLY A 60 9.50 28.30 17.27
CA GLY A 60 9.43 28.03 18.71
C GLY A 60 9.81 26.60 19.11
N ASP A 61 10.04 25.70 18.15
CA ASP A 61 10.43 24.31 18.43
C ASP A 61 11.82 24.25 19.05
N SER A 62 11.97 23.48 20.13
CA SER A 62 13.27 23.15 20.71
C SER A 62 13.89 21.89 20.09
N VAL A 63 15.14 21.62 20.45
CA VAL A 63 15.81 20.36 20.08
C VAL A 63 15.05 19.15 20.65
N ALA A 64 14.52 19.24 21.87
CA ALA A 64 13.74 18.18 22.48
C ALA A 64 12.39 17.95 21.77
N ASP A 65 11.74 19.02 21.29
CA ASP A 65 10.52 18.91 20.47
C ASP A 65 10.79 18.17 19.16
N GLU A 66 11.92 18.44 18.49
CA GLU A 66 12.29 17.72 17.28
C GLU A 66 12.56 16.23 17.56
N VAL A 67 13.22 15.87 18.67
CA VAL A 67 13.36 14.45 19.07
C VAL A 67 11.99 13.81 19.27
N LEU A 68 11.09 14.44 20.03
CA LEU A 68 9.77 13.86 20.29
C LEU A 68 8.91 13.76 19.03
N LEU A 69 8.97 14.76 18.15
CA LEU A 69 8.32 14.73 16.84
C LEU A 69 8.78 13.53 16.03
N ARG A 70 10.10 13.33 15.93
CA ARG A 70 10.70 12.21 15.23
C ARG A 70 10.34 10.86 15.85
N MET A 71 10.35 10.79 17.16
CA MET A 71 10.03 9.57 17.91
C MET A 71 8.55 9.22 17.87
N SER A 72 7.67 10.20 17.67
CA SER A 72 6.26 9.94 17.41
C SER A 72 6.04 9.15 16.11
N HIS A 73 7.03 9.02 15.23
CA HIS A 73 6.90 8.19 14.03
C HIS A 73 7.38 6.75 14.23
N VAL A 74 8.00 6.43 15.38
CA VAL A 74 8.48 5.09 15.70
C VAL A 74 7.41 4.32 16.48
N HIS A 75 7.10 3.09 16.06
CA HIS A 75 6.18 2.23 16.79
C HIS A 75 6.80 1.82 18.15
N LEU A 76 6.34 2.46 19.23
CA LEU A 76 6.78 2.21 20.60
C LEU A 76 6.15 0.93 21.18
N THR A 77 6.40 -0.22 20.56
CA THR A 77 5.76 -1.49 20.96
C THR A 77 6.19 -2.01 22.35
N ARG A 78 7.26 -1.46 22.96
CA ARG A 78 7.79 -1.90 24.27
C ARG A 78 8.40 -0.76 25.10
N GLY A 79 7.77 0.41 25.07
CA GLY A 79 8.28 1.60 25.77
C GLY A 79 9.37 2.33 24.99
N MET A 80 9.90 3.40 25.60
CA MET A 80 10.88 4.28 24.96
C MET A 80 12.19 3.52 24.69
N PRO A 81 12.73 3.56 23.44
CA PRO A 81 14.05 3.01 23.19
C PRO A 81 15.07 3.66 24.13
N ASN A 82 15.85 2.84 24.82
CA ASN A 82 16.89 3.29 25.74
C ASN A 82 17.76 4.46 25.19
N PRO A 83 18.26 4.45 23.94
CA PRO A 83 19.07 5.56 23.44
C PRO A 83 18.33 6.90 23.35
N VAL A 84 17.03 6.87 23.10
CA VAL A 84 16.19 8.08 22.95
C VAL A 84 15.92 8.70 24.31
N GLY A 85 15.60 7.90 25.32
CA GLY A 85 15.42 8.39 26.69
C GLY A 85 16.71 8.99 27.25
N GLN A 86 17.85 8.38 26.95
CA GLN A 86 19.17 8.94 27.28
C GLN A 86 19.41 10.26 26.56
N LEU A 87 19.06 10.36 25.27
CA LEU A 87 19.18 11.58 24.50
C LEU A 87 18.34 12.71 25.09
N LEU A 88 17.04 12.47 25.30
CA LEU A 88 16.13 13.44 25.90
C LEU A 88 16.61 13.88 27.29
N LYS A 89 17.04 12.95 28.14
CA LYS A 89 17.60 13.26 29.45
C LYS A 89 18.81 14.19 29.34
N ARG A 90 19.74 13.93 28.42
CA ARG A 90 20.91 14.78 28.19
C ARG A 90 20.49 16.16 27.70
N LEU A 91 19.53 16.24 26.78
CA LEU A 91 19.00 17.50 26.26
C LEU A 91 18.39 18.36 27.39
N PHE A 92 17.55 17.79 28.25
CA PHE A 92 16.96 18.51 29.39
C PHE A 92 18.03 18.97 30.40
N LEU A 93 19.00 18.12 30.73
CA LEU A 93 20.13 18.49 31.60
C LEU A 93 21.00 19.59 31.00
N SER A 94 21.02 19.73 29.67
CA SER A 94 21.73 20.77 28.93
C SER A 94 20.86 22.01 28.66
N GLY A 95 19.67 22.11 29.26
CA GLY A 95 18.80 23.29 29.20
C GLY A 95 17.87 23.33 27.99
N SER A 96 17.67 22.23 27.26
CA SER A 96 16.55 22.16 26.32
C SER A 96 15.23 22.22 27.08
N GLU A 97 14.31 23.06 26.63
CA GLU A 97 12.95 23.11 27.14
C GLU A 97 12.03 22.27 26.26
N LEU A 98 10.97 21.71 26.82
CA LEU A 98 9.91 21.12 26.03
C LEU A 98 8.85 22.18 25.74
N ALA A 99 8.54 22.45 24.46
CA ALA A 99 7.36 23.26 24.13
C ALA A 99 6.09 22.58 24.65
N SER A 100 5.04 23.35 24.91
CA SER A 100 3.82 22.87 25.57
C SER A 100 3.31 21.56 24.97
N LEU A 101 2.73 20.66 25.79
CA LEU A 101 2.05 19.48 25.26
C LEU A 101 0.93 19.85 24.27
N ALA A 102 0.40 21.08 24.34
CA ALA A 102 -0.63 21.60 23.43
C ALA A 102 -0.08 22.20 22.12
N GLU A 103 1.22 22.50 22.06
CA GLU A 103 1.82 23.11 20.88
C GLU A 103 2.19 22.03 19.86
N VAL A 104 1.62 22.16 18.65
CA VAL A 104 2.00 21.39 17.48
C VAL A 104 3.18 22.11 16.84
N PRO A 105 4.33 21.46 16.67
CA PRO A 105 5.40 21.97 15.82
C PRO A 105 4.82 22.36 14.45
N TYR A 106 5.11 23.58 14.00
CA TYR A 106 4.42 24.30 12.92
C TYR A 106 3.79 23.43 11.80
N LEU A 107 2.44 23.50 11.68
CA LEU A 107 1.58 22.71 10.77
C LEU A 107 2.02 22.69 9.29
N ARG A 108 2.81 23.66 8.79
CA ARG A 108 3.29 23.63 7.39
C ARG A 108 4.17 22.43 7.06
N ARG A 109 4.84 21.82 8.04
CA ARG A 109 5.69 20.64 7.79
C ARG A 109 4.91 19.31 7.78
N LEU A 110 3.69 19.31 8.35
CA LEU A 110 2.85 18.12 8.46
C LEU A 110 2.01 17.83 7.20
N TYR A 111 1.95 18.73 6.21
CA TYR A 111 1.24 18.48 4.94
C TYR A 111 1.82 17.30 4.14
N HIS A 112 3.02 16.82 4.46
CA HIS A 112 3.61 15.62 3.88
C HIS A 112 3.45 14.37 4.74
N ILE A 113 2.81 14.45 5.92
CA ILE A 113 2.71 13.33 6.85
C ILE A 113 1.30 12.74 6.78
N PRO A 114 1.13 11.55 6.18
CA PRO A 114 -0.17 10.87 6.08
C PRO A 114 -0.67 10.25 7.40
N GLN A 115 -0.07 10.60 8.56
CA GLN A 115 -0.45 10.06 9.87
C GLN A 115 -1.49 10.94 10.56
N PRO A 116 -2.49 10.38 11.27
CA PRO A 116 -3.46 11.16 12.02
C PRO A 116 -2.76 11.94 13.15
N LEU A 117 -3.06 13.24 13.26
CA LEU A 117 -2.51 14.15 14.30
C LEU A 117 -2.69 13.59 15.73
N HIS A 118 -3.77 12.86 15.99
CA HIS A 118 -4.03 12.22 17.29
C HIS A 118 -2.96 11.17 17.66
N GLY A 119 -2.37 10.49 16.67
CA GLY A 119 -1.29 9.53 16.92
C GLY A 119 0.00 10.20 17.36
N PHE A 120 0.30 11.38 16.81
CA PHE A 120 1.39 12.23 17.29
C PHE A 120 1.17 12.58 18.77
N TRP A 121 -0.03 13.06 19.12
CA TRP A 121 -0.35 13.47 20.48
C TRP A 121 -0.27 12.35 21.51
N TYR A 122 -0.87 11.21 21.21
CA TYR A 122 -0.77 10.03 22.07
C TYR A 122 0.69 9.66 22.36
N ARG A 123 1.52 9.60 21.32
CA ARG A 123 2.94 9.24 21.47
C ARG A 123 3.73 10.30 22.22
N LYS A 124 3.48 11.59 21.96
CA LYS A 124 4.08 12.70 22.72
C LYS A 124 3.73 12.57 24.21
N THR A 125 2.45 12.37 24.54
CA THR A 125 1.99 12.25 25.93
C THR A 125 2.53 11.00 26.61
N ALA A 126 2.52 9.84 25.95
CA ALA A 126 3.08 8.60 26.49
C ALA A 126 4.59 8.72 26.78
N LEU A 127 5.33 9.40 25.88
CA LEU A 127 6.75 9.69 26.09
C LEU A 127 6.95 10.62 27.29
N VAL A 128 6.19 11.72 27.38
CA VAL A 128 6.27 12.66 28.51
C VAL A 128 5.88 12.00 29.83
N GLN A 129 4.83 11.17 29.86
CA GLN A 129 4.47 10.35 31.03
C GLN A 129 5.64 9.46 31.47
N SER A 130 6.29 8.76 30.53
CA SER A 130 7.46 7.94 30.82
C SER A 130 8.62 8.76 31.38
N LEU A 131 8.87 9.97 30.87
CA LEU A 131 9.91 10.87 31.38
C LEU A 131 9.57 11.38 32.78
N CYS A 132 8.29 11.68 33.04
CA CYS A 132 7.79 12.14 34.34
C CYS A 132 7.98 11.06 35.40
N LEU A 133 7.59 9.81 35.11
CA LEU A 133 7.76 8.67 36.02
C LEU A 133 9.23 8.39 36.37
N GLN A 134 10.16 8.77 35.50
CA GLN A 134 11.59 8.63 35.72
C GLN A 134 12.22 9.86 36.40
N ASN A 135 11.41 10.84 36.84
CA ASN A 135 11.85 12.12 37.39
C ASN A 135 12.83 12.87 36.48
N MET A 136 12.67 12.76 35.15
CA MET A 136 13.60 13.35 34.17
C MET A 136 13.16 14.70 33.60
N LEU A 137 11.94 15.15 33.91
CA LEU A 137 11.38 16.39 33.36
C LEU A 137 11.80 17.66 34.13
N GLY A 138 12.60 17.57 35.20
CA GLY A 138 13.08 18.73 35.95
C GLY A 138 11.96 19.72 36.34
N ASP A 139 12.22 21.02 36.18
CA ASP A 139 11.29 22.11 36.49
C ASP A 139 10.33 22.47 35.32
N ILE A 140 10.09 21.55 34.38
CA ILE A 140 9.17 21.80 33.27
C ILE A 140 7.77 22.13 33.82
N GLN A 141 7.29 23.33 33.51
CA GLN A 141 5.98 23.81 33.93
C GLN A 141 4.90 23.27 33.00
N PHE A 142 4.14 22.28 33.48
CA PHE A 142 2.90 21.86 32.83
C PHE A 142 1.73 22.67 33.35
N SER A 143 0.72 22.93 32.50
CA SER A 143 -0.56 23.45 32.98
C SER A 143 -1.21 22.45 33.95
N PRO A 144 -2.13 22.88 34.84
CA PRO A 144 -2.82 21.96 35.75
C PRO A 144 -3.48 20.78 35.04
N LEU A 145 -4.07 21.03 33.87
CA LEU A 145 -4.66 20.02 32.99
C LEU A 145 -3.63 19.03 32.45
N GLN A 146 -2.52 19.54 31.91
CA GLN A 146 -1.43 18.70 31.40
C GLN A 146 -0.82 17.86 32.52
N MET A 147 -0.61 18.47 33.69
CA MET A 147 -0.08 17.77 34.86
C MET A 147 -1.04 16.67 35.31
N ALA A 148 -2.34 16.93 35.36
CA ALA A 148 -3.34 15.92 35.70
C ALA A 148 -3.28 14.72 34.74
N ILE A 149 -3.12 14.95 33.43
CA ILE A 149 -3.03 13.87 32.44
C ILE A 149 -1.70 13.11 32.53
N VAL A 150 -0.58 13.83 32.69
CA VAL A 150 0.74 13.21 32.83
C VAL A 150 0.83 12.36 34.10
N THR A 151 0.17 12.78 35.18
CA THR A 151 0.12 12.07 36.46
C THR A 151 -1.07 11.10 36.59
N LYS A 152 -1.93 11.01 35.57
CA LYS A 152 -3.20 10.25 35.59
C LYS A 152 -4.09 10.57 36.80
N SER A 153 -4.15 11.84 37.20
CA SER A 153 -5.00 12.34 38.29
C SER A 153 -6.42 12.61 37.80
N GLU A 154 -7.36 11.73 38.16
CA GLU A 154 -8.78 11.86 37.79
C GLU A 154 -9.40 13.14 38.35
N GLU A 155 -9.10 13.49 39.59
CA GLU A 155 -9.64 14.70 40.23
C GLU A 155 -9.10 15.97 39.58
N GLY A 156 -7.78 16.02 39.32
CA GLY A 156 -7.18 17.16 38.64
C GLY A 156 -7.70 17.35 37.23
N LEU A 157 -7.99 16.25 36.52
CA LEU A 157 -8.59 16.29 35.19
C LEU A 157 -10.03 16.80 35.27
N ARG A 158 -10.85 16.27 36.19
CA ARG A 158 -12.24 16.69 36.40
C ARG A 158 -12.33 18.19 36.71
N GLU A 159 -11.52 18.68 37.66
CA GLU A 159 -11.46 20.10 37.99
C GLU A 159 -11.07 20.96 36.77
N SER A 160 -10.08 20.50 36.00
CA SER A 160 -9.59 21.22 34.82
C SER A 160 -10.65 21.27 33.71
N LEU A 161 -11.39 20.18 33.48
CA LEU A 161 -12.47 20.11 32.50
C LEU A 161 -13.64 21.03 32.88
N LEU A 162 -14.00 21.10 34.17
CA LEU A 162 -15.03 22.03 34.66
C LEU A 162 -14.62 23.49 34.42
N ARG A 163 -13.38 23.87 34.73
CA ARG A 163 -12.87 25.24 34.51
C ARG A 163 -12.81 25.62 33.04
N THR A 164 -12.61 24.63 32.15
CA THR A 164 -12.56 24.86 30.70
C THR A 164 -13.95 25.23 30.13
N ASN A 165 -15.03 24.88 30.84
CA ASN A 165 -16.40 25.16 30.43
C ASN A 165 -16.85 26.60 30.76
N ASP A 166 -16.23 27.25 31.75
CA ASP A 166 -16.70 28.52 32.32
C ASP A 166 -16.39 29.78 31.48
N GLY A 167 -15.83 29.62 30.28
CA GLY A 167 -15.78 30.67 29.28
C GLY A 167 -14.61 30.53 28.33
N PHE A 168 -14.91 30.67 27.03
CA PHE A 168 -13.93 30.97 25.99
C PHE A 168 -13.27 32.33 26.28
N SER A 169 -12.40 32.36 27.28
CA SER A 169 -11.60 33.54 27.60
C SER A 169 -10.64 33.76 26.43
N THR A 170 -10.68 34.98 25.89
CA THR A 170 -10.00 35.44 24.67
C THR A 170 -8.47 35.53 24.80
N SER A 171 -7.87 34.89 25.80
CA SER A 171 -6.41 34.89 25.98
C SER A 171 -5.81 33.56 25.48
N PRO A 172 -4.93 33.59 24.46
CA PRO A 172 -4.18 32.41 24.02
C PRO A 172 -3.00 32.08 24.96
N PRO A 173 -2.39 30.88 24.83
CA PRO A 173 -2.53 29.98 23.69
C PRO A 173 -3.22 28.64 24.01
N TYR A 174 -4.19 28.31 23.16
CA TYR A 174 -4.73 26.97 22.90
C TYR A 174 -5.23 26.16 24.11
N THR A 175 -6.52 26.31 24.41
CA THR A 175 -7.24 25.24 25.09
C THR A 175 -7.32 24.04 24.12
N PRO A 176 -6.80 22.86 24.49
CA PRO A 176 -6.86 21.68 23.62
C PRO A 176 -8.31 21.29 23.38
N GLY A 177 -8.66 21.04 22.11
CA GLY A 177 -10.00 20.54 21.76
C GLY A 177 -10.23 19.11 22.27
N PHE A 178 -11.48 18.67 22.23
CA PHE A 178 -11.92 17.33 22.65
C PHE A 178 -11.01 16.20 22.10
N GLY A 179 -10.72 16.20 20.80
CA GLY A 179 -9.88 15.17 20.19
C GLY A 179 -8.45 15.14 20.73
N THR A 180 -7.84 16.31 20.95
CA THR A 180 -6.49 16.40 21.53
C THR A 180 -6.46 15.84 22.95
N LEU A 181 -7.46 16.22 23.77
CA LEU A 181 -7.60 15.73 25.15
C LEU A 181 -7.82 14.21 25.19
N LEU A 182 -8.70 13.70 24.33
CA LEU A 182 -8.96 12.27 24.22
C LEU A 182 -7.69 11.51 23.81
N ALA A 183 -6.93 12.03 22.84
CA ALA A 183 -5.67 11.45 22.42
C ALA A 183 -4.60 11.44 23.52
N TRP A 184 -4.55 12.48 24.37
CA TRP A 184 -3.65 12.50 25.53
C TRP A 184 -4.04 11.49 26.61
N CYS A 185 -5.33 11.13 26.71
CA CYS A 185 -5.82 10.18 27.70
C CYS A 185 -5.82 8.72 27.21
N LEU A 186 -5.48 8.43 25.96
CA LEU A 186 -5.37 7.06 25.43
C LEU A 186 -4.45 6.19 26.33
N GLY A 187 -4.90 4.99 26.67
CA GLY A 187 -4.24 4.12 27.65
C GLY A 187 -4.47 4.50 29.12
N TRP A 188 -5.42 5.40 29.38
CA TRP A 188 -5.91 5.75 30.71
C TRP A 188 -7.45 5.78 30.69
N ILE A 189 -8.06 4.60 30.85
CA ILE A 189 -9.51 4.39 30.73
C ILE A 189 -10.35 5.36 31.58
N PRO A 190 -10.09 5.57 32.89
CA PRO A 190 -10.82 6.57 33.66
C PRO A 190 -10.71 8.00 33.10
N GLY A 191 -9.52 8.40 32.66
CA GLY A 191 -9.31 9.71 32.04
C GLY A 191 -10.06 9.88 30.72
N MET A 192 -10.08 8.83 29.89
CA MET A 192 -10.85 8.81 28.65
C MET A 192 -12.35 8.94 28.91
N MET A 193 -12.88 8.19 29.88
CA MET A 193 -14.29 8.31 30.29
C MET A 193 -14.62 9.72 30.75
N LEU A 194 -13.76 10.35 31.58
CA LEU A 194 -13.96 11.73 32.01
C LEU A 194 -14.01 12.72 30.83
N VAL A 195 -13.20 12.50 29.79
CA VAL A 195 -13.23 13.34 28.57
C VAL A 195 -14.46 13.03 27.72
N LEU A 196 -14.85 11.76 27.55
CA LEU A 196 -16.03 11.34 26.80
C LEU A 196 -17.34 11.83 27.45
N GLU A 197 -17.42 11.82 28.77
CA GLU A 197 -18.57 12.30 29.54
C GLU A 197 -18.56 13.83 29.77
N SER A 198 -17.50 14.52 29.35
CA SER A 198 -17.37 15.97 29.53
C SER A 198 -18.37 16.74 28.63
N PRO A 199 -18.71 18.00 28.98
CA PRO A 199 -19.56 18.85 28.14
C PRO A 199 -18.86 19.37 26.88
N LEU A 200 -17.61 18.97 26.62
CA LEU A 200 -16.88 19.39 25.43
C LEU A 200 -17.59 18.89 24.16
N PRO A 201 -17.64 19.69 23.09
CA PRO A 201 -18.24 19.25 21.83
C PRO A 201 -17.55 18.00 21.30
N GLN A 202 -18.23 16.86 21.39
CA GLN A 202 -17.74 15.60 20.87
C GLN A 202 -17.70 15.65 19.34
N ASN A 203 -16.69 15.00 18.77
CA ASN A 203 -16.53 14.87 17.33
C ASN A 203 -16.23 13.40 16.99
N ALA A 204 -17.12 12.76 16.23
CA ALA A 204 -16.96 11.38 15.78
C ALA A 204 -15.62 11.14 15.06
N TYR A 205 -15.12 12.12 14.29
CA TYR A 205 -13.81 12.04 13.66
C TYR A 205 -12.67 11.90 14.68
N SER A 206 -12.74 12.64 15.79
CA SER A 206 -11.74 12.56 16.85
C SER A 206 -11.78 11.21 17.58
N ILE A 207 -12.98 10.67 17.82
CA ILE A 207 -13.15 9.34 18.43
C ILE A 207 -12.59 8.27 17.49
N SER A 208 -13.00 8.29 16.21
CA SER A 208 -12.48 7.37 15.18
C SER A 208 -10.96 7.45 15.06
N SER A 209 -10.40 8.66 15.03
CA SER A 209 -8.95 8.83 14.93
C SER A 209 -8.22 8.34 16.18
N CYS A 210 -8.78 8.53 17.38
CA CYS A 210 -8.22 7.95 18.60
C CYS A 210 -8.34 6.42 18.61
N PHE A 211 -9.41 5.87 18.03
CA PHE A 211 -9.61 4.43 17.89
C PHE A 211 -8.55 3.81 16.98
N ASP A 212 -8.22 4.48 15.87
CA ASP A 212 -7.12 4.07 14.99
C ASP A 212 -5.79 4.01 15.73
N VAL A 213 -5.52 5.05 16.53
CA VAL A 213 -4.29 5.12 17.34
C VAL A 213 -4.27 4.03 18.39
N ALA A 214 -5.38 3.77 19.09
CA ALA A 214 -5.48 2.69 20.07
C ALA A 214 -5.20 1.32 19.41
N CYS A 215 -5.81 1.06 18.25
CA CYS A 215 -5.60 -0.17 17.48
C CYS A 215 -4.16 -0.35 17.03
N LEU A 216 -3.54 0.70 16.47
CA LEU A 216 -2.13 0.68 16.02
C LEU A 216 -1.14 0.41 17.17
N ASN A 217 -1.50 0.81 18.39
CA ASN A 217 -0.70 0.56 19.58
C ASN A 217 -1.13 -0.69 20.36
N LYS A 218 -2.11 -1.45 19.85
CA LYS A 218 -2.68 -2.65 20.49
C LYS A 218 -3.25 -2.41 21.89
N ASP A 219 -3.79 -1.21 22.12
CA ASP A 219 -4.49 -0.84 23.34
C ASP A 219 -5.96 -1.27 23.25
N ILE A 220 -6.22 -2.54 23.58
CA ILE A 220 -7.51 -3.20 23.38
C ILE A 220 -8.62 -2.56 24.23
N GLU A 221 -8.28 -2.14 25.46
CA GLU A 221 -9.25 -1.53 26.38
C GLU A 221 -9.70 -0.17 25.86
N SER A 222 -8.74 0.65 25.41
CA SER A 222 -9.04 1.97 24.83
C SER A 222 -9.80 1.83 23.52
N ALA A 223 -9.40 0.88 22.66
CA ALA A 223 -10.09 0.60 21.40
C ALA A 223 -11.55 0.16 21.63
N SER A 224 -11.79 -0.71 22.62
CA SER A 224 -13.15 -1.18 22.96
C SER A 224 -14.01 -0.06 23.51
N LEU A 225 -13.50 0.73 24.47
CA LEU A 225 -14.20 1.90 25.02
C LEU A 225 -14.59 2.89 23.92
N LEU A 226 -13.68 3.13 22.97
CA LEU A 226 -13.92 4.05 21.86
C LEU A 226 -14.97 3.51 20.90
N LEU A 227 -15.03 2.20 20.64
CA LEU A 227 -16.12 1.62 19.83
C LEU A 227 -17.48 1.78 20.50
N ASP A 228 -17.55 1.62 21.81
CA ASP A 228 -18.81 1.79 22.57
C ASP A 228 -19.36 3.22 22.49
N HIS A 229 -18.46 4.21 22.32
CA HIS A 229 -18.80 5.63 22.20
C HIS A 229 -18.76 6.15 20.76
N ASN A 230 -18.38 5.31 19.79
CA ASN A 230 -18.27 5.74 18.40
C ASN A 230 -19.52 5.28 17.62
N PRO A 231 -20.47 6.18 17.35
CA PRO A 231 -21.64 5.83 16.55
C PRO A 231 -21.29 5.52 15.09
N GLU A 232 -20.08 5.85 14.62
CA GLU A 232 -19.70 5.84 13.21
C GLU A 232 -18.40 5.07 12.94
N ILE A 233 -18.49 3.99 12.13
CA ILE A 233 -17.34 3.17 11.77
C ILE A 233 -17.04 3.40 10.30
N THR A 234 -15.84 3.89 10.05
CA THR A 234 -15.30 4.11 8.70
C THR A 234 -14.57 2.85 8.20
N LEU A 235 -14.25 2.80 6.91
CA LEU A 235 -13.41 1.70 6.39
C LEU A 235 -11.99 1.79 6.95
N HIS A 236 -11.51 3.01 7.23
CA HIS A 236 -10.25 3.23 7.93
C HIS A 236 -10.28 2.66 9.36
N ALA A 237 -11.37 2.88 10.12
CA ALA A 237 -11.53 2.26 11.44
C ALA A 237 -11.57 0.73 11.35
N LEU A 238 -12.30 0.16 10.38
CA LEU A 238 -12.28 -1.30 10.15
C LEU A 238 -10.84 -1.80 9.89
N ARG A 239 -10.08 -1.12 9.04
CA ARG A 239 -8.66 -1.44 8.75
C ARG A 239 -7.81 -1.40 10.03
N SER A 240 -8.01 -0.40 10.88
CA SER A 240 -7.34 -0.31 12.18
C SER A 240 -7.71 -1.48 13.09
N ALA A 241 -8.99 -1.86 13.16
CA ALA A 241 -9.46 -3.00 13.94
C ALA A 241 -8.81 -4.33 13.48
N VAL A 242 -8.65 -4.51 12.17
CA VAL A 242 -7.93 -5.68 11.62
C VAL A 242 -6.45 -5.66 12.05
N HIS A 243 -5.79 -4.49 12.01
CA HIS A 243 -4.40 -4.36 12.44
C HIS A 243 -4.21 -4.58 13.95
N CYS A 244 -5.24 -4.29 14.76
CA CYS A 244 -5.26 -4.53 16.20
C CYS A 244 -5.08 -6.02 16.55
N ARG A 245 -5.56 -6.93 15.66
CA ARG A 245 -5.55 -8.40 15.84
C ARG A 245 -6.29 -8.90 17.08
N ASP A 246 -7.15 -8.06 17.66
CA ASP A 246 -8.08 -8.49 18.71
C ASP A 246 -9.43 -8.86 18.08
N ARG A 247 -9.88 -10.08 18.37
CA ARG A 247 -11.09 -10.64 17.76
C ARG A 247 -12.36 -9.98 18.27
N ALA A 248 -12.39 -9.48 19.50
CA ALA A 248 -13.57 -8.83 20.05
C ALA A 248 -13.73 -7.43 19.42
N VAL A 249 -12.66 -6.64 19.41
CA VAL A 249 -12.62 -5.32 18.76
C VAL A 249 -13.03 -5.43 17.29
N LEU A 250 -12.46 -6.40 16.56
CA LEU A 250 -12.80 -6.62 15.15
C LEU A 250 -14.28 -6.98 14.95
N LYS A 251 -14.82 -7.91 15.73
CA LYS A 251 -16.23 -8.31 15.63
C LYS A 251 -17.19 -7.15 15.95
N THR A 252 -16.87 -6.36 16.97
CA THR A 252 -17.65 -5.17 17.32
C THR A 252 -17.61 -4.14 16.19
N ALA A 253 -16.43 -3.84 15.64
CA ALA A 253 -16.29 -2.92 14.52
C ALA A 253 -17.07 -3.38 13.27
N ILE A 254 -17.00 -4.67 12.92
CA ILE A 254 -17.76 -5.27 11.80
C ILE A 254 -19.27 -5.16 12.06
N SER A 255 -19.73 -5.45 13.28
CA SER A 255 -21.15 -5.41 13.63
C SER A 255 -21.72 -3.99 13.57
N LEU A 256 -20.97 -3.00 14.07
CA LEU A 256 -21.34 -1.59 13.98
C LEU A 256 -21.39 -1.11 12.52
N LEU A 257 -20.38 -1.48 11.72
CA LEU A 257 -20.37 -1.15 10.29
C LEU A 257 -21.55 -1.79 9.56
N ALA A 258 -21.84 -3.07 9.82
CA ALA A 258 -22.97 -3.77 9.23
C ALA A 258 -24.31 -3.09 9.58
N ALA A 259 -24.50 -2.71 10.85
CA ALA A 259 -25.68 -1.97 11.29
C ALA A 259 -25.83 -0.62 10.59
N GLN A 260 -24.73 0.13 10.41
CA GLN A 260 -24.74 1.40 9.67
C GLN A 260 -25.13 1.21 8.19
N ARG A 261 -24.60 0.17 7.55
CA ARG A 261 -24.91 -0.16 6.15
C ARG A 261 -26.37 -0.56 5.97
N HIS A 262 -26.88 -1.37 6.89
CA HIS A 262 -28.29 -1.74 6.92
C HIS A 262 -29.18 -0.50 7.11
N ALA A 263 -28.88 0.35 8.09
CA ALA A 263 -29.66 1.58 8.33
C ALA A 263 -29.64 2.52 7.12
N LEU A 264 -28.50 2.66 6.44
CA LEU A 264 -28.38 3.47 5.23
C LEU A 264 -29.22 2.91 4.08
N GLN A 265 -29.20 1.58 3.90
CA GLN A 265 -29.99 0.88 2.90
C GLN A 265 -31.50 1.03 3.15
N GLU A 266 -31.94 0.83 4.39
CA GLU A 266 -33.34 1.03 4.78
C GLU A 266 -33.80 2.45 4.49
N MET A 267 -33.03 3.47 4.87
CA MET A 267 -33.39 4.86 4.55
C MET A 267 -33.44 5.12 3.05
N ALA A 268 -32.54 4.52 2.26
CA ALA A 268 -32.57 4.63 0.80
C ALA A 268 -33.87 4.07 0.22
N LEU A 269 -34.30 2.90 0.70
CA LEU A 269 -35.56 2.27 0.29
C LEU A 269 -36.79 3.10 0.67
N HIS A 270 -36.77 3.79 1.80
CA HIS A 270 -37.88 4.61 2.27
C HIS A 270 -37.97 5.99 1.61
N HIS A 271 -36.83 6.62 1.29
CA HIS A 271 -36.78 8.02 0.86
C HIS A 271 -36.49 8.24 -0.62
N LEU A 272 -35.87 7.28 -1.32
CA LEU A 272 -35.56 7.44 -2.74
C LEU A 272 -36.72 6.93 -3.61
N ALA A 273 -36.97 7.59 -4.73
CA ALA A 273 -37.94 7.11 -5.71
C ALA A 273 -37.50 5.76 -6.29
N ALA A 274 -38.46 4.90 -6.67
CA ALA A 274 -38.18 3.56 -7.20
C ALA A 274 -37.24 3.56 -8.42
N GLU A 275 -37.28 4.61 -9.25
CA GLU A 275 -36.37 4.77 -10.38
C GLU A 275 -34.91 5.00 -9.93
N HIS A 276 -34.70 5.81 -8.89
CA HIS A 276 -33.38 6.01 -8.30
C HIS A 276 -32.87 4.73 -7.64
N ILE A 277 -33.72 3.99 -6.92
CA ILE A 277 -33.38 2.70 -6.31
C ILE A 277 -32.92 1.70 -7.38
N ARG A 278 -33.67 1.60 -8.50
CA ARG A 278 -33.27 0.76 -9.64
C ARG A 278 -31.95 1.21 -10.25
N SER A 279 -31.74 2.52 -10.42
CA SER A 279 -30.49 3.06 -10.99
C SER A 279 -29.26 2.86 -10.10
N LEU A 280 -29.47 2.81 -8.78
CA LEU A 280 -28.41 2.52 -7.82
C LEU A 280 -28.14 1.01 -7.70
N GLU A 281 -29.01 0.18 -8.28
CA GLU A 281 -28.93 -1.28 -8.24
C GLU A 281 -28.66 -1.78 -6.81
N LEU A 282 -29.52 -1.37 -5.86
CA LEU A 282 -29.37 -1.78 -4.47
C LEU A 282 -29.46 -3.31 -4.38
N PRO A 283 -28.62 -3.96 -3.56
CA PRO A 283 -28.65 -5.41 -3.43
C PRO A 283 -30.01 -5.88 -2.91
N GLU A 284 -30.60 -6.87 -3.58
CA GLU A 284 -31.85 -7.51 -3.13
C GLU A 284 -31.63 -8.32 -1.83
N SER A 285 -30.42 -8.85 -1.66
CA SER A 285 -29.97 -9.57 -0.48
C SER A 285 -28.56 -9.11 -0.09
N GLY A 286 -28.32 -8.96 1.21
CA GLY A 286 -27.04 -8.51 1.75
C GLY A 286 -26.99 -7.01 1.98
N LEU A 287 -25.80 -6.52 2.33
CA LEU A 287 -25.55 -5.14 2.72
C LEU A 287 -24.93 -4.31 1.59
N LEU A 288 -25.11 -2.99 1.69
CA LEU A 288 -24.37 -2.04 0.86
C LEU A 288 -22.86 -2.15 1.09
N ASP A 289 -22.12 -2.33 -0.02
CA ASP A 289 -20.67 -2.36 -0.02
C ASP A 289 -20.09 -1.21 -0.86
N THR A 290 -19.58 -1.48 -2.07
CA THR A 290 -18.96 -0.47 -2.94
C THR A 290 -19.92 0.66 -3.36
N LYS A 291 -21.23 0.38 -3.37
CA LYS A 291 -22.29 1.34 -3.70
C LYS A 291 -22.67 2.29 -2.56
N THR A 292 -22.17 2.08 -1.34
CA THR A 292 -22.53 2.87 -0.15
C THR A 292 -22.44 4.37 -0.41
N ARG A 293 -21.36 4.83 -1.05
CA ARG A 293 -21.15 6.25 -1.31
C ARG A 293 -22.22 6.87 -2.20
N LEU A 294 -22.59 6.17 -3.27
CA LEU A 294 -23.59 6.63 -4.23
C LEU A 294 -24.97 6.74 -3.58
N VAL A 295 -25.31 5.78 -2.71
CA VAL A 295 -26.55 5.80 -1.92
C VAL A 295 -26.57 6.97 -0.95
N TYR A 296 -25.46 7.19 -0.22
CA TYR A 296 -25.31 8.33 0.68
C TYR A 296 -25.49 9.66 -0.06
N ASP A 297 -24.78 9.85 -1.18
CA ASP A 297 -24.85 11.09 -1.97
C ASP A 297 -26.26 11.29 -2.58
N ALA A 298 -26.99 10.22 -2.88
CA ALA A 298 -28.38 10.30 -3.33
C ALA A 298 -29.32 10.80 -2.22
N LEU A 299 -29.17 10.28 -1.00
CA LEU A 299 -29.96 10.71 0.16
C LEU A 299 -29.68 12.16 0.55
N VAL A 300 -28.41 12.58 0.53
CA VAL A 300 -28.03 13.98 0.78
C VAL A 300 -28.65 14.92 -0.26
N ARG A 301 -28.65 14.54 -1.54
CA ARG A 301 -29.28 15.33 -2.62
C ARG A 301 -30.80 15.47 -2.44
N GLN A 302 -31.46 14.54 -1.76
CA GLN A 302 -32.88 14.65 -1.36
C GLN A 302 -33.09 15.51 -0.10
N GLY A 303 -32.04 16.09 0.47
CA GLY A 303 -32.11 16.95 1.65
C GLY A 303 -32.19 16.20 2.98
N ILE A 304 -31.88 14.90 3.02
CA ILE A 304 -31.83 14.11 4.25
C ILE A 304 -30.55 14.49 5.02
N LYS A 305 -30.72 15.12 6.19
CA LYS A 305 -29.59 15.65 7.00
C LYS A 305 -29.06 14.67 8.04
N SER A 306 -29.90 13.76 8.53
CA SER A 306 -29.51 12.79 9.56
C SER A 306 -29.30 11.43 8.89
N LEU A 307 -28.04 11.06 8.72
CA LEU A 307 -27.62 9.80 8.12
C LEU A 307 -26.80 9.00 9.17
N PRO A 308 -26.77 7.66 9.12
CA PRO A 308 -26.09 6.80 10.09
C PRO A 308 -24.56 6.83 9.97
N CYS A 309 -24.04 7.61 9.02
CA CYS A 309 -22.63 7.88 8.84
C CYS A 309 -22.46 9.30 8.28
N VAL A 310 -21.40 10.01 8.68
CA VAL A 310 -21.13 11.38 8.20
C VAL A 310 -20.54 11.38 6.80
N PHE A 311 -19.69 10.41 6.46
CA PHE A 311 -19.05 10.36 5.15
C PHE A 311 -18.52 8.95 4.85
N PRO A 312 -19.26 8.10 4.12
CA PRO A 312 -18.75 6.79 3.77
C PRO A 312 -17.57 6.91 2.80
N GLU A 313 -16.50 6.18 3.09
CA GLU A 313 -15.37 5.99 2.19
C GLU A 313 -15.80 5.22 0.92
N VAL A 314 -15.07 5.45 -0.18
CA VAL A 314 -15.25 4.72 -1.44
C VAL A 314 -14.44 3.43 -1.37
N GLY A 315 -15.05 2.31 -1.77
CA GLY A 315 -14.39 1.01 -1.85
C GLY A 315 -15.21 -0.09 -1.18
N SER A 316 -14.77 -1.33 -1.36
CA SER A 316 -15.34 -2.47 -0.67
C SER A 316 -14.88 -2.52 0.79
N VAL A 317 -15.65 -3.13 1.69
CA VAL A 317 -15.17 -3.51 3.02
C VAL A 317 -13.96 -4.44 2.98
N TYR A 318 -13.84 -5.26 1.93
CA TYR A 318 -12.69 -6.13 1.71
C TYR A 318 -11.40 -5.34 1.41
N SER A 319 -11.52 -4.08 0.98
CA SER A 319 -10.38 -3.15 0.82
C SER A 319 -9.72 -2.72 2.14
N ALA A 320 -10.38 -2.96 3.27
CA ALA A 320 -9.80 -2.72 4.58
C ALA A 320 -8.71 -3.74 4.91
N LEU A 321 -8.71 -4.90 4.23
CA LEU A 321 -7.71 -5.94 4.39
C LEU A 321 -6.40 -5.48 3.73
N ARG A 322 -5.30 -5.48 4.47
CA ARG A 322 -3.99 -5.02 3.97
C ARG A 322 -3.03 -6.17 3.68
N ALA A 323 -2.05 -5.84 2.86
CA ALA A 323 -0.98 -6.71 2.41
C ALA A 323 -0.17 -7.39 3.53
N ASP A 324 -0.06 -6.77 4.71
CA ASP A 324 0.76 -7.25 5.82
C ASP A 324 0.08 -8.34 6.68
N ILE A 325 -1.14 -8.75 6.34
CA ILE A 325 -1.91 -9.74 7.07
C ILE A 325 -1.56 -11.17 6.57
N PRO A 326 -1.24 -12.12 7.46
CA PRO A 326 -1.08 -13.52 7.08
C PRO A 326 -2.36 -14.10 6.46
N ALA A 327 -2.23 -14.98 5.46
CA ALA A 327 -3.37 -15.54 4.72
C ALA A 327 -4.49 -16.13 5.61
N ALA A 328 -4.15 -16.80 6.71
CA ALA A 328 -5.13 -17.37 7.62
C ALA A 328 -5.97 -16.31 8.35
N GLU A 329 -5.34 -15.20 8.76
CA GLU A 329 -6.04 -14.09 9.41
C GLU A 329 -6.88 -13.32 8.37
N LEU A 330 -6.37 -13.16 7.15
CA LEU A 330 -7.09 -12.56 6.03
C LEU A 330 -8.42 -13.28 5.77
N LEU A 331 -8.38 -14.62 5.66
CA LEU A 331 -9.58 -15.44 5.47
C LEU A 331 -10.54 -15.36 6.65
N TYR A 332 -10.02 -15.34 7.88
CA TYR A 332 -10.86 -15.20 9.07
C TYR A 332 -11.65 -13.88 9.05
N VAL A 333 -11.00 -12.76 8.72
CA VAL A 333 -11.70 -11.47 8.62
C VAL A 333 -12.68 -11.45 7.45
N ALA A 334 -12.29 -12.01 6.29
CA ALA A 334 -13.16 -12.09 5.13
C ALA A 334 -14.45 -12.87 5.42
N GLU A 335 -14.35 -13.98 6.14
CA GLU A 335 -15.48 -14.79 6.58
C GLU A 335 -16.36 -14.04 7.58
N LEU A 336 -15.79 -13.27 8.51
CA LEU A 336 -16.58 -12.44 9.42
C LEU A 336 -17.37 -11.35 8.69
N LEU A 337 -16.76 -10.68 7.70
CA LEU A 337 -17.44 -9.69 6.87
C LEU A 337 -18.57 -10.34 6.06
N TYR A 338 -18.28 -11.48 5.44
CA TYR A 338 -19.28 -12.22 4.67
C TYR A 338 -20.47 -12.64 5.54
N ALA A 339 -20.19 -13.22 6.72
CA ALA A 339 -21.21 -13.62 7.69
C ALA A 339 -22.01 -12.44 8.26
N ALA A 340 -21.44 -11.24 8.28
CA ALA A 340 -22.14 -10.02 8.69
C ALA A 340 -23.09 -9.47 7.60
N GLY A 341 -23.09 -10.05 6.40
CA GLY A 341 -24.01 -9.69 5.30
C GLY A 341 -23.35 -8.99 4.10
N PHE A 342 -22.02 -8.83 4.09
CA PHE A 342 -21.27 -8.29 2.95
C PHE A 342 -21.02 -9.37 1.89
N THR A 343 -22.11 -9.91 1.32
CA THR A 343 -22.05 -11.15 0.51
C THR A 343 -21.88 -10.93 -0.99
N ASP A 344 -22.12 -9.73 -1.49
CA ASP A 344 -22.10 -9.42 -2.93
C ASP A 344 -20.68 -9.03 -3.39
N LEU A 345 -19.88 -10.04 -3.71
CA LEU A 345 -18.50 -9.89 -4.19
C LEU A 345 -18.41 -9.39 -5.64
N ASN A 346 -19.56 -9.29 -6.32
CA ASN A 346 -19.67 -8.91 -7.72
C ASN A 346 -20.05 -7.44 -7.91
N GLN A 347 -20.22 -6.69 -6.81
CA GLN A 347 -20.43 -5.24 -6.90
C GLN A 347 -19.22 -4.58 -7.54
N ARG A 348 -19.52 -3.72 -8.51
CA ARG A 348 -18.51 -2.93 -9.21
C ARG A 348 -18.25 -1.64 -8.44
N CYS A 349 -16.98 -1.35 -8.18
CA CYS A 349 -16.59 -0.07 -7.60
C CYS A 349 -16.78 1.09 -8.61
N ALA A 350 -16.40 2.30 -8.21
CA ALA A 350 -16.54 3.49 -9.07
C ALA A 350 -15.76 3.40 -10.40
N THR A 351 -14.75 2.53 -10.51
CA THR A 351 -14.02 2.28 -11.77
C THR A 351 -14.63 1.13 -12.59
N GLY A 352 -15.70 0.49 -12.09
CA GLY A 352 -16.34 -0.65 -12.74
C GLY A 352 -15.72 -2.00 -12.44
N ILE A 353 -14.63 -2.06 -11.67
CA ILE A 353 -13.92 -3.30 -11.35
C ILE A 353 -14.61 -3.97 -10.15
N THR A 354 -14.76 -5.30 -10.19
CA THR A 354 -15.24 -6.10 -9.05
C THR A 354 -14.17 -6.23 -7.98
N GLU A 355 -14.53 -6.69 -6.79
CA GLU A 355 -13.56 -6.78 -5.69
C GLU A 355 -12.41 -7.77 -6.00
N ILE A 356 -12.73 -8.90 -6.65
CA ILE A 356 -11.72 -9.88 -7.09
C ILE A 356 -10.72 -9.28 -8.11
N GLY A 357 -11.18 -8.37 -8.97
CA GLY A 357 -10.31 -7.66 -9.91
C GLY A 357 -9.46 -6.56 -9.25
N TYR A 358 -9.81 -6.13 -8.03
CA TYR A 358 -9.15 -5.03 -7.32
C TYR A 358 -8.24 -5.51 -6.17
N MET A 359 -8.10 -6.82 -5.97
CA MET A 359 -7.36 -7.44 -4.86
C MET A 359 -5.87 -7.07 -4.77
N ARG A 360 -5.26 -6.53 -5.84
CA ARG A 360 -3.86 -6.04 -5.89
C ARG A 360 -3.45 -5.28 -4.65
N LEU A 361 -4.33 -4.38 -4.19
CA LEU A 361 -3.99 -3.42 -3.13
C LEU A 361 -3.91 -4.06 -1.75
N TYR A 362 -4.34 -5.32 -1.60
CA TYR A 362 -4.67 -5.92 -0.31
C TYR A 362 -3.84 -7.17 0.01
N SER A 363 -3.19 -7.79 -0.98
CA SER A 363 -2.40 -9.02 -0.78
C SER A 363 -0.90 -8.75 -0.85
N GLY A 364 -0.17 -8.95 0.25
CA GLY A 364 1.28 -8.71 0.31
C GLY A 364 2.15 -9.89 -0.10
N SER A 365 1.52 -11.03 -0.40
CA SER A 365 2.20 -12.22 -0.90
C SER A 365 1.32 -12.93 -1.93
N LEU A 366 1.96 -13.66 -2.84
CA LEU A 366 1.28 -14.52 -3.83
C LEU A 366 0.34 -15.52 -3.15
N VAL A 367 0.74 -16.08 -2.00
CA VAL A 367 -0.06 -17.04 -1.24
C VAL A 367 -1.31 -16.37 -0.67
N SER A 368 -1.17 -15.22 -0.02
CA SER A 368 -2.32 -14.47 0.51
C SER A 368 -3.29 -14.08 -0.59
N PHE A 369 -2.76 -13.64 -1.75
CA PHE A 369 -3.57 -13.30 -2.93
C PHE A 369 -4.38 -14.50 -3.41
N ALA A 370 -3.72 -15.61 -3.76
CA ALA A 370 -4.39 -16.77 -4.32
C ALA A 370 -5.39 -17.39 -3.35
N THR A 371 -5.06 -17.39 -2.05
CA THR A 371 -5.95 -17.89 -1.00
C THR A 371 -7.21 -17.04 -0.88
N MET A 372 -7.10 -15.71 -0.96
CA MET A 372 -8.26 -14.82 -0.93
C MET A 372 -9.10 -14.93 -2.21
N ALA A 373 -8.44 -15.04 -3.37
CA ALA A 373 -9.10 -15.22 -4.66
C ALA A 373 -9.92 -16.52 -4.69
N ASP A 374 -9.31 -17.64 -4.28
CA ASP A 374 -9.98 -18.93 -4.15
C ASP A 374 -11.20 -18.86 -3.21
N TRP A 375 -11.03 -18.23 -2.03
CA TRP A 375 -12.15 -17.99 -1.13
C TRP A 375 -13.25 -17.16 -1.77
N MET A 376 -12.94 -16.04 -2.44
CA MET A 376 -13.94 -15.20 -3.10
C MET A 376 -14.70 -15.96 -4.20
N ILE A 377 -13.99 -16.72 -5.04
CA ILE A 377 -14.59 -17.56 -6.09
C ILE A 377 -15.53 -18.60 -5.46
N SER A 378 -15.10 -19.26 -4.38
CA SER A 378 -15.93 -20.22 -3.64
C SER A 378 -17.20 -19.61 -3.03
N ARG A 379 -17.23 -18.29 -2.86
CA ARG A 379 -18.37 -17.51 -2.37
C ARG A 379 -19.19 -16.83 -3.47
N GLY A 380 -18.90 -17.14 -4.73
CA GLY A 380 -19.68 -16.67 -5.89
C GLY A 380 -19.13 -15.42 -6.57
N ALA A 381 -17.89 -15.02 -6.30
CA ALA A 381 -17.22 -14.00 -7.12
C ALA A 381 -17.04 -14.51 -8.55
N ASP A 382 -17.48 -13.72 -9.52
CA ASP A 382 -17.46 -14.05 -10.94
C ASP A 382 -16.27 -13.36 -11.63
N LEU A 383 -15.39 -14.21 -12.16
CA LEU A 383 -14.19 -13.82 -12.89
C LEU A 383 -14.49 -13.19 -14.26
N TYR A 384 -15.70 -13.35 -14.77
CA TYR A 384 -16.09 -12.94 -16.12
C TYR A 384 -16.86 -11.63 -16.19
N ILE A 385 -17.10 -10.98 -15.05
CA ILE A 385 -17.75 -9.67 -15.02
C ILE A 385 -16.81 -8.63 -15.64
N PRO A 386 -17.22 -7.97 -16.75
CA PRO A 386 -16.39 -6.98 -17.39
C PRO A 386 -16.36 -5.68 -16.58
N SER A 387 -15.20 -5.05 -16.52
CA SER A 387 -15.03 -3.71 -15.98
C SER A 387 -15.67 -2.65 -16.89
N ARG A 388 -15.62 -1.37 -16.51
CA ARG A 388 -16.03 -0.27 -17.40
C ARG A 388 -15.20 -0.19 -18.69
N HIS A 389 -14.01 -0.79 -18.68
CA HIS A 389 -13.13 -0.85 -19.84
C HIS A 389 -13.35 -2.12 -20.68
N GLY A 390 -14.34 -2.95 -20.34
CA GLY A 390 -14.66 -4.18 -21.07
C GLY A 390 -13.88 -5.42 -20.61
N TYR A 391 -12.86 -5.28 -19.75
CA TYR A 391 -12.05 -6.43 -19.31
C TYR A 391 -12.74 -7.24 -18.22
N PRO A 392 -12.90 -8.56 -18.42
CA PRO A 392 -13.24 -9.50 -17.35
C PRO A 392 -12.28 -9.43 -16.17
N ALA A 393 -12.78 -9.69 -14.96
CA ALA A 393 -12.00 -9.70 -13.73
C ALA A 393 -10.78 -10.65 -13.77
N ILE A 394 -10.85 -11.76 -14.53
CA ILE A 394 -9.75 -12.72 -14.70
C ILE A 394 -8.47 -12.09 -15.28
N PHE A 395 -8.57 -11.04 -16.12
CA PHE A 395 -7.40 -10.33 -16.62
C PHE A 395 -6.63 -9.63 -15.49
N TYR A 396 -7.36 -9.01 -14.57
CA TYR A 396 -6.75 -8.36 -13.41
C TYR A 396 -6.12 -9.39 -12.48
N VAL A 397 -6.82 -10.51 -12.23
CA VAL A 397 -6.30 -11.63 -11.44
C VAL A 397 -5.02 -12.19 -12.06
N ALA A 398 -4.97 -12.35 -13.37
CA ALA A 398 -3.81 -12.84 -14.09
C ALA A 398 -2.60 -11.89 -13.98
N GLY A 399 -2.84 -10.58 -14.11
CA GLY A 399 -1.79 -9.58 -13.90
C GLY A 399 -1.20 -9.63 -12.48
N GLU A 400 -2.05 -9.78 -11.46
CA GLU A 400 -1.58 -9.89 -10.07
C GLU A 400 -0.81 -11.19 -9.80
N LEU A 401 -1.25 -12.32 -10.38
CA LEU A 401 -0.48 -13.56 -10.35
C LEU A 401 0.90 -13.36 -10.97
N GLY A 402 0.99 -12.76 -12.16
CA GLY A 402 2.24 -12.50 -12.85
C GLY A 402 3.21 -11.65 -12.01
N SER A 403 2.70 -10.57 -11.40
CA SER A 403 3.49 -9.71 -10.52
C SER A 403 3.96 -10.43 -9.25
N GLY A 404 3.07 -11.22 -8.63
CA GLY A 404 3.38 -12.03 -7.45
C GLY A 404 4.44 -13.09 -7.74
N LEU A 405 4.31 -13.81 -8.86
CA LEU A 405 5.30 -14.78 -9.34
C LEU A 405 6.66 -14.12 -9.59
N GLY A 406 6.67 -12.94 -10.24
CA GLY A 406 7.89 -12.17 -10.49
C GLY A 406 8.61 -11.78 -9.20
N THR A 407 7.84 -11.30 -8.20
CA THR A 407 8.38 -10.91 -6.89
C THR A 407 8.98 -12.09 -6.14
N VAL A 408 8.32 -13.25 -6.13
CA VAL A 408 8.82 -14.47 -5.47
C VAL A 408 10.07 -14.99 -6.19
N SER A 409 10.05 -15.03 -7.53
CA SER A 409 11.21 -15.44 -8.33
C SER A 409 12.42 -14.53 -8.08
N TYR A 410 12.25 -13.21 -8.12
CA TYR A 410 13.32 -12.25 -7.88
C TYR A 410 13.98 -12.45 -6.50
N LYS A 411 13.18 -12.67 -5.45
CA LYS A 411 13.69 -12.96 -4.10
C LYS A 411 14.48 -14.26 -4.03
N CYS A 412 14.09 -15.29 -4.79
CA CYS A 412 14.83 -16.55 -4.87
C CYS A 412 16.21 -16.34 -5.50
N HIS A 413 16.29 -15.58 -6.60
CA HIS A 413 17.54 -15.34 -7.31
C HIS A 413 18.52 -14.48 -6.50
N LYS A 414 18.06 -13.36 -5.91
CA LYS A 414 18.93 -12.50 -5.09
C LYS A 414 19.58 -13.23 -3.92
N LYS A 415 18.91 -14.24 -3.35
CA LYS A 415 19.46 -15.08 -2.28
C LYS A 415 20.36 -16.20 -2.82
N SER A 416 20.02 -16.80 -3.96
CA SER A 416 20.74 -17.96 -4.52
C SER A 416 22.04 -17.63 -5.25
N CYS A 417 22.22 -16.37 -5.70
CA CYS A 417 23.49 -15.94 -6.30
C CYS A 417 24.68 -15.95 -5.32
N LEU A 418 24.46 -16.14 -4.02
CA LEU A 418 25.53 -16.17 -3.01
C LEU A 418 25.98 -17.59 -2.65
N HIS A 419 25.16 -18.63 -2.86
CA HIS A 419 25.47 -19.98 -2.43
C HIS A 419 25.05 -20.98 -3.51
N GLY A 420 26.01 -21.57 -4.22
CA GLY A 420 25.84 -22.64 -5.22
C GLY A 420 25.32 -23.97 -4.64
N SER A 421 24.35 -23.90 -3.73
CA SER A 421 23.70 -25.04 -3.10
C SER A 421 22.27 -25.18 -3.61
N THR A 422 21.83 -26.43 -3.72
CA THR A 422 20.52 -26.94 -4.12
C THR A 422 19.35 -26.54 -3.20
N SER A 423 19.39 -25.35 -2.58
CA SER A 423 18.30 -24.86 -1.73
C SER A 423 17.02 -24.77 -2.56
N SER A 424 15.99 -25.48 -2.12
CA SER A 424 14.67 -25.49 -2.77
C SER A 424 14.19 -24.06 -3.01
N CYS A 425 13.91 -23.71 -4.26
CA CYS A 425 13.32 -22.44 -4.64
C CYS A 425 12.04 -22.18 -3.81
N GLU A 426 11.91 -20.98 -3.23
CA GLU A 426 10.73 -20.56 -2.44
C GLU A 426 9.44 -20.77 -3.25
N LEU A 427 9.51 -20.53 -4.56
CA LEU A 427 8.40 -20.76 -5.48
C LEU A 427 8.01 -22.24 -5.58
N GLY A 428 8.97 -23.17 -5.71
CA GLY A 428 8.67 -24.60 -5.74
C GLY A 428 8.03 -25.10 -4.44
N THR A 429 8.45 -24.53 -3.30
CA THR A 429 7.79 -24.79 -2.00
C THR A 429 6.36 -24.25 -2.00
N ILE A 430 6.13 -23.03 -2.50
CA ILE A 430 4.79 -22.45 -2.58
C ILE A 430 3.86 -23.29 -3.45
N LEU A 431 4.31 -23.67 -4.65
CA LEU A 431 3.52 -24.47 -5.61
C LEU A 431 3.24 -25.90 -5.13
N SER A 432 4.09 -26.47 -4.29
CA SER A 432 3.87 -27.80 -3.70
C SER A 432 2.99 -27.78 -2.46
N THR A 433 2.91 -26.64 -1.74
CA THR A 433 2.21 -26.54 -0.44
C THR A 433 0.87 -25.82 -0.52
N HIS A 434 0.65 -24.94 -1.52
CA HIS A 434 -0.55 -24.12 -1.63
C HIS A 434 -1.36 -24.45 -2.89
N VAL A 435 -2.35 -25.33 -2.74
CA VAL A 435 -3.21 -25.78 -3.85
C VAL A 435 -3.96 -24.63 -4.51
N SER A 436 -4.42 -23.63 -3.74
CA SER A 436 -5.12 -22.45 -4.26
C SER A 436 -4.28 -21.64 -5.26
N VAL A 437 -2.96 -21.60 -5.09
CA VAL A 437 -2.05 -20.96 -6.05
C VAL A 437 -2.03 -21.73 -7.36
N VAL A 438 -1.92 -23.06 -7.28
CA VAL A 438 -1.89 -23.95 -8.44
C VAL A 438 -3.22 -23.92 -9.21
N ASP A 439 -4.34 -23.97 -8.50
CA ASP A 439 -5.69 -23.96 -9.10
C ASP A 439 -5.97 -22.62 -9.79
N LEU A 440 -5.60 -21.51 -9.17
CA LEU A 440 -5.80 -20.19 -9.74
C LEU A 440 -4.90 -19.93 -10.96
N ILE A 441 -3.63 -20.37 -10.92
CA ILE A 441 -2.75 -20.34 -12.09
C ILE A 441 -3.35 -21.22 -13.19
N SER A 442 -3.79 -22.43 -12.88
CA SER A 442 -4.38 -23.34 -13.87
C SER A 442 -5.64 -22.75 -14.51
N THR A 443 -6.47 -22.07 -13.71
CA THR A 443 -7.63 -21.32 -14.20
C THR A 443 -7.21 -20.26 -15.22
N VAL A 444 -6.21 -19.43 -14.90
CA VAL A 444 -5.70 -18.39 -15.80
C VAL A 444 -5.05 -18.96 -17.06
N LEU A 445 -4.31 -20.06 -16.94
CA LEU A 445 -3.60 -20.68 -18.08
C LEU A 445 -4.54 -21.41 -19.05
N SER A 446 -5.67 -21.91 -18.56
CA SER A 446 -6.67 -22.64 -19.35
C SER A 446 -7.75 -21.76 -19.95
N ASP A 447 -7.84 -20.51 -19.50
CA ASP A 447 -8.92 -19.62 -19.92
C ASP A 447 -8.72 -19.15 -21.36
N GLY A 448 -9.70 -19.45 -22.20
CA GLY A 448 -9.70 -19.11 -23.63
C GLY A 448 -10.29 -17.73 -23.93
N ILE A 449 -10.70 -16.95 -22.92
CA ILE A 449 -11.22 -15.60 -23.15
C ILE A 449 -10.10 -14.69 -23.68
N THR A 450 -10.46 -13.88 -24.66
CA THR A 450 -9.57 -12.88 -25.24
C THR A 450 -10.25 -11.53 -25.24
N ASP A 451 -9.46 -10.47 -25.12
CA ASP A 451 -9.95 -9.11 -25.40
C ASP A 451 -10.02 -8.84 -26.91
N ASP A 452 -10.51 -7.67 -27.29
CA ASP A 452 -10.60 -7.22 -28.68
C ASP A 452 -9.33 -6.50 -29.17
N CYS A 453 -8.20 -6.62 -28.44
CA CYS A 453 -6.99 -5.92 -28.86
C CYS A 453 -6.40 -6.55 -30.13
N LEU A 454 -5.68 -5.73 -30.89
CA LEU A 454 -5.08 -6.14 -32.17
C LEU A 454 -3.56 -6.31 -32.10
N CYS A 455 -3.00 -6.42 -30.89
CA CYS A 455 -1.56 -6.56 -30.71
C CYS A 455 -1.07 -7.92 -31.21
N ALA A 456 0.05 -7.92 -31.93
CA ALA A 456 0.63 -9.14 -32.47
C ALA A 456 1.20 -10.09 -31.40
N CYS A 457 1.32 -9.64 -30.14
CA CYS A 457 1.77 -10.46 -29.01
C CYS A 457 0.84 -11.66 -28.72
N SER A 458 -0.37 -11.66 -29.29
CA SER A 458 -1.30 -12.79 -29.29
C SER A 458 -1.97 -12.91 -30.66
N GLY A 459 -2.39 -14.12 -31.04
CA GLY A 459 -2.99 -14.35 -32.36
C GLY A 459 -4.44 -13.87 -32.49
N ARG A 460 -5.17 -13.71 -31.38
CA ARG A 460 -6.61 -13.37 -31.38
C ARG A 460 -7.00 -12.49 -30.18
N GLY A 461 -6.27 -11.40 -29.96
CA GLY A 461 -6.41 -10.58 -28.76
C GLY A 461 -5.70 -11.18 -27.56
N CYS A 462 -5.40 -10.35 -26.56
CA CYS A 462 -4.69 -10.77 -25.37
C CYS A 462 -5.60 -11.65 -24.52
N SER A 463 -5.04 -12.72 -23.95
CA SER A 463 -5.72 -13.58 -23.00
C SER A 463 -5.24 -13.30 -21.56
N PRO A 464 -5.89 -13.88 -20.53
CA PRO A 464 -5.37 -13.86 -19.17
C PRO A 464 -3.93 -14.38 -19.08
N LEU A 465 -3.56 -15.43 -19.84
CA LEU A 465 -2.18 -15.88 -19.94
C LEU A 465 -1.24 -14.77 -20.43
N THR A 466 -1.59 -14.06 -21.51
CA THR A 466 -0.77 -12.93 -22.00
C THR A 466 -0.60 -11.86 -20.92
N GLN A 467 -1.66 -11.56 -20.16
CA GLN A 467 -1.63 -10.59 -19.09
C GLN A 467 -0.75 -11.01 -17.91
N LEU A 468 -0.75 -12.31 -17.56
CA LEU A 468 0.16 -12.89 -16.58
C LEU A 468 1.61 -12.75 -17.02
N LEU A 469 1.92 -13.09 -18.28
CA LEU A 469 3.28 -13.01 -18.83
C LEU A 469 3.80 -11.56 -18.83
N LYS A 470 2.96 -10.59 -19.21
CA LYS A 470 3.31 -9.15 -19.17
C LYS A 470 3.62 -8.63 -17.78
N ALA A 471 2.83 -9.04 -16.78
CA ALA A 471 3.01 -8.56 -15.42
C ALA A 471 4.26 -9.18 -14.73
N TYR A 472 4.79 -10.26 -15.30
CA TYR A 472 6.04 -10.86 -14.87
C TYR A 472 7.24 -10.02 -15.33
N HIS A 473 7.54 -8.97 -14.57
CA HIS A 473 8.66 -8.06 -14.83
C HIS A 473 9.96 -8.62 -14.22
N ASN A 474 10.59 -9.61 -14.86
CA ASN A 474 11.92 -10.07 -14.49
C ASN A 474 12.75 -10.32 -15.76
N SER A 475 14.03 -9.95 -15.73
CA SER A 475 14.98 -10.13 -16.84
C SER A 475 15.26 -11.61 -17.14
N ASN A 476 14.86 -12.53 -16.26
CA ASN A 476 15.06 -13.97 -16.44
C ASN A 476 13.75 -14.76 -16.63
N ARG A 477 13.04 -14.51 -17.73
CA ARG A 477 11.72 -15.11 -18.04
C ARG A 477 11.75 -16.62 -18.27
N LEU A 478 12.87 -17.18 -18.71
CA LEU A 478 13.02 -18.63 -18.92
C LEU A 478 12.79 -19.45 -17.65
N TRP A 479 13.16 -18.92 -16.48
CA TRP A 479 12.92 -19.58 -15.19
C TRP A 479 11.45 -19.65 -14.82
N MET A 480 10.68 -18.59 -15.10
CA MET A 480 9.22 -18.63 -14.91
C MET A 480 8.62 -19.78 -15.69
N ILE A 481 9.06 -19.96 -16.93
CA ILE A 481 8.49 -20.95 -17.84
C ILE A 481 8.82 -22.37 -17.36
N GLY A 482 10.00 -22.57 -16.78
CA GLY A 482 10.31 -23.81 -16.04
C GLY A 482 9.29 -24.11 -14.94
N HIS A 483 8.89 -23.10 -14.16
CA HIS A 483 7.88 -23.25 -13.11
C HIS A 483 6.45 -23.42 -13.65
N LEU A 484 6.08 -22.67 -14.69
CA LEU A 484 4.79 -22.82 -15.36
C LEU A 484 4.65 -24.23 -15.97
N GLN A 485 5.72 -24.77 -16.56
CA GLN A 485 5.74 -26.13 -17.09
C GLN A 485 5.43 -27.16 -16.01
N GLU A 486 6.00 -27.02 -14.81
CA GLU A 486 5.73 -27.94 -13.69
C GLU A 486 4.27 -27.87 -13.24
N ILE A 487 3.70 -26.67 -13.16
CA ILE A 487 2.29 -26.47 -12.79
C ILE A 487 1.38 -27.10 -13.85
N VAL A 488 1.61 -26.76 -15.12
CA VAL A 488 0.76 -27.21 -16.22
C VAL A 488 0.79 -28.72 -16.39
N SER A 489 1.98 -29.34 -16.26
CA SER A 489 2.12 -30.80 -16.33
C SER A 489 1.28 -31.54 -15.28
N ARG A 490 0.88 -30.85 -14.19
CA ARG A 490 0.06 -31.43 -13.12
C ARG A 490 -1.44 -31.17 -13.29
N THR A 491 -1.84 -30.17 -14.08
CA THR A 491 -3.21 -29.64 -14.05
C THR A 491 -3.92 -29.58 -15.39
N LEU A 492 -3.21 -29.45 -16.52
CA LEU A 492 -3.85 -29.33 -17.82
C LEU A 492 -3.82 -30.64 -18.61
N ASN A 493 -4.83 -30.82 -19.45
CA ASN A 493 -4.79 -31.87 -20.48
C ASN A 493 -3.79 -31.50 -21.59
N THR A 494 -3.44 -32.49 -22.41
CA THR A 494 -2.43 -32.35 -23.47
C THR A 494 -2.77 -31.31 -24.52
N ASP A 495 -4.05 -31.15 -24.87
CA ASP A 495 -4.49 -30.24 -25.93
C ASP A 495 -4.47 -28.77 -25.47
N CYS A 496 -4.89 -28.53 -24.22
CA CYS A 496 -4.79 -27.23 -23.59
C CYS A 496 -3.32 -26.81 -23.46
N TRP A 497 -2.44 -27.75 -23.11
CA TRP A 497 -1.00 -27.49 -23.01
C TRP A 497 -0.40 -26.99 -24.31
N LYS A 498 -0.69 -27.64 -25.45
CA LYS A 498 -0.14 -27.19 -26.76
C LYS A 498 -0.54 -25.74 -27.07
N THR A 499 -1.80 -25.39 -26.82
CA THR A 499 -2.31 -24.03 -27.03
C THR A 499 -1.60 -23.03 -26.09
N THR A 500 -1.44 -23.40 -24.81
CA THR A 500 -0.71 -22.58 -23.82
C THR A 500 0.76 -22.40 -24.21
N VAL A 501 1.45 -23.45 -24.68
CA VAL A 501 2.85 -23.38 -25.14
C VAL A 501 2.98 -22.44 -26.32
N SER A 502 2.14 -22.61 -27.34
CA SER A 502 2.16 -21.75 -28.54
C SER A 502 1.96 -20.28 -28.17
N ALA A 503 1.03 -19.98 -27.24
CA ALA A 503 0.82 -18.63 -26.74
C ALA A 503 2.01 -18.06 -25.95
N ILE A 504 2.67 -18.88 -25.11
CA ILE A 504 3.89 -18.48 -24.39
C ILE A 504 5.03 -18.19 -25.38
N VAL A 505 5.28 -19.09 -26.33
CA VAL A 505 6.32 -18.92 -27.35
C VAL A 505 6.05 -17.69 -28.18
N ARG A 506 4.81 -17.45 -28.62
CA ARG A 506 4.44 -16.24 -29.36
C ARG A 506 4.75 -14.97 -28.59
N TYR A 507 4.35 -14.92 -27.32
CA TYR A 507 4.61 -13.75 -26.48
C TYR A 507 6.12 -13.49 -26.30
N LEU A 508 6.92 -14.54 -26.08
CA LEU A 508 8.37 -14.40 -25.94
C LEU A 508 9.04 -14.00 -27.25
N THR A 509 8.64 -14.58 -28.38
CA THR A 509 9.18 -14.23 -29.70
C THR A 509 8.85 -12.78 -30.03
N PHE A 510 7.62 -12.33 -29.76
CA PHE A 510 7.22 -10.93 -29.92
C PHE A 510 8.12 -9.98 -29.13
N GLU A 511 8.41 -10.31 -27.86
CA GLU A 511 9.30 -9.51 -27.01
C GLU A 511 10.77 -9.56 -27.46
N ALA A 512 11.23 -10.71 -27.92
CA ALA A 512 12.60 -10.88 -28.42
C ALA A 512 12.83 -10.12 -29.73
N LEU A 513 11.78 -9.94 -30.54
CA LEU A 513 11.79 -9.08 -31.73
C LEU A 513 11.62 -7.58 -31.38
N GLU A 514 11.55 -7.23 -30.09
CA GLU A 514 11.40 -5.86 -29.58
C GLU A 514 10.18 -5.11 -30.17
N MET A 515 9.12 -5.85 -30.51
CA MET A 515 7.90 -5.27 -31.08
C MET A 515 7.11 -4.47 -30.04
N THR A 516 6.39 -3.45 -30.51
CA THR A 516 5.67 -2.52 -29.64
C THR A 516 4.33 -3.09 -29.21
N HIS A 517 4.08 -3.20 -27.89
CA HIS A 517 2.75 -3.56 -27.39
C HIS A 517 1.74 -2.47 -27.72
N THR A 518 0.81 -2.76 -28.63
CA THR A 518 -0.40 -1.94 -28.89
C THR A 518 -1.60 -2.37 -28.03
N CYS A 519 -1.40 -3.39 -27.21
CA CYS A 519 -2.37 -3.86 -26.22
C CYS A 519 -2.14 -3.16 -24.88
N HIS A 520 -3.02 -3.45 -23.93
CA HIS A 520 -3.10 -2.69 -22.67
C HIS A 520 -1.86 -2.89 -21.79
N ILE A 521 -1.29 -1.78 -21.29
CA ILE A 521 -0.13 -1.77 -20.40
C ILE A 521 -0.58 -2.05 -18.95
N THR A 522 0.18 -2.92 -18.29
CA THR A 522 -0.07 -3.55 -16.98
C THR A 522 -0.04 -2.63 -15.77
N TYR A 523 0.50 -1.41 -15.83
CA TYR A 523 0.90 -0.76 -14.58
C TYR A 523 -0.23 -0.31 -13.68
N THR A 524 -1.39 -0.04 -14.21
CA THR A 524 -2.65 0.21 -13.51
C THR A 524 -3.61 0.49 -14.65
N PHE A 525 -4.77 -0.16 -14.70
CA PHE A 525 -5.82 0.07 -15.71
C PHE A 525 -6.48 1.46 -15.55
N GLY A 526 -5.64 2.48 -15.72
CA GLY A 526 -5.82 3.91 -15.98
C GLY A 526 -4.89 4.30 -17.14
N VAL A 527 -4.86 3.43 -18.15
CA VAL A 527 -4.91 3.70 -19.59
C VAL A 527 -4.08 4.89 -20.11
N ARG A 528 -2.90 4.57 -20.66
CA ARG A 528 -2.64 4.92 -22.07
C ARG A 528 -3.03 3.70 -22.90
N CYS A 529 -4.28 3.63 -23.32
CA CYS A 529 -4.61 2.89 -24.53
C CYS A 529 -4.16 3.83 -25.62
N LEU A 530 -3.26 3.35 -26.47
CA LEU A 530 -3.04 4.00 -27.75
C LEU A 530 -4.41 4.11 -28.40
N ASP A 531 -4.70 5.25 -29.00
CA ASP A 531 -5.94 5.34 -29.77
C ASP A 531 -5.86 4.40 -30.98
N SER A 532 -7.00 4.22 -31.66
CA SER A 532 -7.06 3.31 -32.79
C SER A 532 -6.13 3.72 -33.93
N GLU A 533 -5.83 5.02 -34.06
CA GLU A 533 -4.98 5.55 -35.13
C GLU A 533 -3.51 5.22 -34.83
N GLU A 534 -3.02 5.54 -33.63
CA GLU A 534 -1.67 5.18 -33.18
C GLU A 534 -1.44 3.66 -33.21
N THR A 535 -2.46 2.88 -32.83
CA THR A 535 -2.41 1.41 -32.95
C THR A 535 -2.28 0.96 -34.41
N CYS A 536 -2.99 1.60 -35.34
CA CYS A 536 -2.89 1.30 -36.77
C CYS A 536 -1.53 1.70 -37.32
N GLU A 537 -1.02 2.88 -36.98
CA GLU A 537 0.31 3.36 -37.40
C GLU A 537 1.40 2.38 -36.98
N ILE A 538 1.46 2.02 -35.69
CA ILE A 538 2.44 1.04 -35.19
C ILE A 538 2.33 -0.30 -35.91
N ARG A 539 1.10 -0.79 -36.16
CA ARG A 539 0.92 -2.07 -36.87
C ARG A 539 1.35 -2.01 -38.33
N ASP A 540 1.14 -0.87 -38.99
CA ASP A 540 1.57 -0.67 -40.37
C ASP A 540 3.09 -0.55 -40.45
N GLU A 541 3.70 0.20 -39.53
CA GLU A 541 5.15 0.35 -39.37
C GLU A 541 5.83 -0.99 -39.07
N GLU A 542 5.26 -1.78 -38.16
CA GLU A 542 5.80 -3.08 -37.74
C GLU A 542 5.27 -4.26 -38.58
N SER A 543 4.56 -4.02 -39.68
CA SER A 543 3.88 -5.06 -40.47
C SER A 543 4.82 -6.17 -40.96
N ALA A 544 6.06 -5.82 -41.34
CA ALA A 544 7.08 -6.80 -41.72
C ALA A 544 7.50 -7.70 -40.54
N MET A 545 7.65 -7.14 -39.34
CA MET A 545 7.97 -7.90 -38.13
C MET A 545 6.78 -8.78 -37.69
N ILE A 546 5.55 -8.32 -37.89
CA ILE A 546 4.34 -9.15 -37.65
C ILE A 546 4.34 -10.38 -38.57
N VAL A 547 4.65 -10.22 -39.85
CA VAL A 547 4.76 -11.35 -40.79
C VAL A 547 5.87 -12.30 -40.36
N GLN A 548 7.04 -11.78 -39.98
CA GLN A 548 8.16 -12.59 -39.49
C GLN A 548 7.79 -13.36 -38.20
N LEU A 549 7.08 -12.73 -37.27
CA LEU A 549 6.57 -13.39 -36.07
C LEU A 549 5.63 -14.55 -36.43
N ASP A 550 4.70 -14.36 -37.36
CA ASP A 550 3.76 -15.40 -37.78
C ASP A 550 4.47 -16.58 -38.47
N GLU A 551 5.48 -16.32 -39.30
CA GLU A 551 6.32 -17.36 -39.92
C GLU A 551 7.12 -18.14 -38.88
N LEU A 552 7.74 -17.45 -37.92
CA LEU A 552 8.46 -18.07 -36.81
C LEU A 552 7.53 -18.92 -35.95
N MET A 553 6.29 -18.48 -35.71
CA MET A 553 5.33 -19.27 -34.94
C MET A 553 4.96 -20.59 -35.64
N VAL A 554 4.76 -20.57 -36.96
CA VAL A 554 4.53 -21.81 -37.74
C VAL A 554 5.75 -22.75 -37.63
N GLU A 555 6.96 -22.20 -37.70
CA GLU A 555 8.19 -22.98 -37.52
C GLU A 555 8.28 -23.57 -36.11
N PHE A 556 8.09 -22.76 -35.08
CA PHE A 556 8.22 -23.14 -33.68
C PHE A 556 7.18 -24.15 -33.24
N ASP A 557 5.92 -23.99 -33.63
CA ASP A 557 4.86 -24.97 -33.32
C ASP A 557 5.20 -26.35 -33.91
N ARG A 558 5.62 -26.40 -35.18
CA ARG A 558 6.07 -27.63 -35.84
C ARG A 558 7.28 -28.24 -35.14
N LYS A 559 8.28 -27.42 -34.81
CA LYS A 559 9.53 -27.88 -34.18
C LYS A 559 9.34 -28.35 -32.75
N TYR A 560 8.45 -27.72 -32.02
CA TYR A 560 8.06 -28.15 -30.68
C TYR A 560 7.44 -29.55 -30.72
N ASP A 561 6.51 -29.78 -31.65
CA ASP A 561 5.88 -31.09 -31.87
C ASP A 561 6.89 -32.15 -32.36
N GLU A 562 7.84 -31.79 -33.22
CA GLU A 562 8.89 -32.72 -33.72
C GLU A 562 9.88 -33.16 -32.64
N LEU A 563 10.26 -32.25 -31.73
CA LEU A 563 11.25 -32.53 -30.70
C LEU A 563 10.68 -33.27 -29.49
N ASP A 564 9.38 -33.10 -29.21
CA ASP A 564 8.68 -33.72 -28.07
C ASP A 564 9.40 -33.50 -26.73
N VAL A 565 9.82 -32.26 -26.50
CA VAL A 565 10.52 -31.83 -25.27
C VAL A 565 9.66 -30.90 -24.42
N GLY A 566 10.04 -30.75 -23.15
CA GLY A 566 9.44 -29.73 -22.29
C GLY A 566 9.69 -28.31 -22.81
N ILE A 567 8.73 -27.40 -22.62
CA ILE A 567 8.84 -25.99 -23.08
C ILE A 567 10.14 -25.32 -22.64
N ARG A 568 10.63 -25.60 -21.42
CA ARG A 568 11.90 -25.04 -20.95
C ARG A 568 13.08 -25.47 -21.83
N GLN A 569 13.17 -26.77 -22.13
CA GLN A 569 14.23 -27.33 -22.97
C GLN A 569 14.11 -26.82 -24.41
N PHE A 570 12.89 -26.66 -24.92
CA PHE A 570 12.66 -26.06 -26.23
C PHE A 570 13.15 -24.61 -26.29
N LEU A 571 12.80 -23.82 -25.28
CA LEU A 571 13.18 -22.41 -25.19
C LEU A 571 14.70 -22.21 -25.02
N GLU A 572 15.32 -22.96 -24.11
CA GLU A 572 16.77 -22.90 -23.87
C GLU A 572 17.59 -23.50 -25.04
N GLY A 573 16.98 -24.33 -25.88
CA GLY A 573 17.62 -25.00 -27.00
C GLY A 573 17.29 -24.37 -28.35
N TYR A 574 16.27 -24.94 -29.02
CA TYR A 574 15.94 -24.60 -30.40
C TYR A 574 15.51 -23.14 -30.57
N TRP A 575 14.58 -22.67 -29.73
CA TRP A 575 14.05 -21.30 -29.84
C TRP A 575 15.15 -20.26 -29.64
N HIS A 576 15.97 -20.36 -28.59
CA HIS A 576 17.06 -19.41 -28.35
C HIS A 576 18.05 -19.38 -29.52
N THR A 577 18.50 -20.55 -29.98
CA THR A 577 19.43 -20.65 -31.12
C THR A 577 18.84 -20.00 -32.37
N ARG A 578 17.57 -20.27 -32.66
CA ARG A 578 16.89 -19.70 -33.83
C ARG A 578 16.67 -18.20 -33.70
N MET A 579 16.31 -17.70 -32.52
CA MET A 579 16.16 -16.26 -32.30
C MET A 579 17.49 -15.52 -32.43
N ASP A 580 18.62 -16.11 -31.99
CA ASP A 580 19.94 -15.52 -32.21
C ASP A 580 20.26 -15.36 -33.71
N GLU A 581 19.94 -16.35 -34.53
CA GLU A 581 20.10 -16.28 -35.99
C GLU A 581 19.21 -15.18 -36.60
N VAL A 582 17.93 -15.13 -36.22
CA VAL A 582 16.97 -14.12 -36.70
C VAL A 582 17.45 -12.71 -36.36
N LEU A 583 17.92 -12.48 -35.12
CA LEU A 583 18.40 -11.18 -34.69
C LEU A 583 19.71 -10.80 -35.39
N GLN A 584 20.60 -11.76 -35.68
CA GLN A 584 21.80 -11.53 -36.48
C GLN A 584 21.47 -11.18 -37.94
N GLU A 585 20.47 -11.85 -38.54
CA GLU A 585 19.98 -11.55 -39.89
C GLU A 585 19.42 -10.12 -39.97
N GLN A 586 18.70 -9.66 -38.94
CA GLN A 586 18.17 -8.29 -38.86
C GLN A 586 19.28 -7.23 -38.67
N GLN A 587 20.30 -7.52 -37.86
CA GLN A 587 21.45 -6.64 -37.66
C GLN A 587 22.38 -6.60 -38.87
N GLY A 588 22.33 -7.62 -39.72
CA GLY A 588 23.07 -7.74 -40.98
C GLY A 588 22.62 -6.79 -42.09
N ILE A 589 22.20 -5.56 -41.74
CA ILE A 589 21.94 -4.48 -42.68
C ILE A 589 23.14 -4.38 -43.63
N SER A 590 22.86 -4.54 -44.91
CA SER A 590 23.87 -4.49 -45.96
C SER A 590 24.67 -3.18 -45.86
N PRO A 591 26.00 -3.19 -46.08
CA PRO A 591 26.80 -1.97 -46.19
C PRO A 591 26.17 -0.95 -47.15
N ASP A 592 25.44 -1.43 -48.15
CA ASP A 592 24.75 -0.66 -49.18
C ASP A 592 23.51 0.09 -48.65
N GLU A 593 22.81 -0.45 -47.65
CA GLU A 593 21.69 0.21 -46.96
C GLU A 593 22.19 1.25 -45.96
N SER A 594 23.27 0.96 -45.23
CA SER A 594 23.98 1.95 -44.43
C SER A 594 24.49 3.13 -45.28
N MET A 595 24.89 2.86 -46.52
CA MET A 595 25.32 3.89 -47.47
C MET A 595 24.14 4.73 -47.97
N LYS A 596 22.97 4.13 -48.26
CA LYS A 596 21.74 4.84 -48.63
C LYS A 596 21.18 5.72 -47.50
N VAL A 597 21.22 5.25 -46.25
CA VAL A 597 20.81 6.05 -45.07
C VAL A 597 21.71 7.28 -44.92
N ARG A 598 23.02 7.15 -45.17
CA ARG A 598 23.96 8.29 -45.22
C ARG A 598 23.67 9.23 -46.40
N GLU A 599 23.23 8.70 -47.53
CA GLU A 599 22.91 9.49 -48.73
C GLU A 599 21.65 10.37 -48.56
N ILE A 600 20.72 9.97 -47.68
CA ILE A 600 19.52 10.75 -47.30
C ILE A 600 19.85 11.82 -46.23
N GLY A 601 21.11 11.90 -45.77
CA GLY A 601 21.58 12.93 -44.85
C GLY A 601 21.37 12.62 -43.36
N VAL A 602 21.00 11.40 -43.01
CA VAL A 602 20.94 10.94 -41.62
C VAL A 602 22.36 10.53 -41.20
N ILE A 603 23.01 11.37 -40.38
CA ILE A 603 24.30 11.06 -39.77
C ILE A 603 24.04 10.21 -38.53
N LEU A 604 24.21 8.89 -38.63
CA LEU A 604 24.31 8.03 -37.46
C LEU A 604 25.65 8.31 -36.79
N SER A 605 25.64 9.08 -35.70
CA SER A 605 26.85 9.32 -34.90
C SER A 605 27.10 8.11 -34.02
N ASP A 606 28.23 7.42 -34.24
CA ASP A 606 28.72 6.29 -33.42
C ASP A 606 29.13 6.67 -31.97
N ALA A 607 28.61 7.79 -31.45
CA ALA A 607 28.91 8.30 -30.12
C ALA A 607 27.68 8.13 -29.23
N ASP A 608 27.55 6.93 -28.64
CA ASP A 608 26.93 6.72 -27.32
C ASP A 608 27.17 5.28 -26.77
N TYR A 609 27.94 4.43 -27.46
CA TYR A 609 28.55 3.23 -26.87
C TYR A 609 29.81 3.58 -26.05
N SER A 610 29.66 4.44 -25.04
CA SER A 610 30.59 4.46 -23.91
C SER A 610 29.94 3.67 -22.78
N SER A 611 30.44 2.44 -22.62
CA SER A 611 30.30 1.58 -21.45
C SER A 611 30.04 2.33 -20.14
N SER A 612 28.83 2.18 -19.59
CA SER A 612 28.61 2.32 -18.16
C SER A 612 29.21 1.09 -17.47
N ASP A 613 30.51 1.18 -17.22
CA ASP A 613 31.26 0.37 -16.26
C ASP A 613 30.84 0.83 -14.86
N ASP A 614 29.72 0.30 -14.34
CA ASP A 614 29.36 0.47 -12.94
C ASP A 614 30.12 -0.58 -12.12
N GLY A 615 31.17 -0.10 -11.48
CA GLY A 615 32.03 -0.88 -10.60
C GLY A 615 31.31 -1.54 -9.44
N GLU A 616 31.73 -2.76 -9.16
CA GLU A 616 31.55 -3.44 -7.89
C GLU A 616 32.28 -2.68 -6.77
N ASP A 617 31.51 -2.20 -5.78
CA ASP A 617 31.86 -2.19 -4.35
C ASP A 617 30.58 -2.10 -3.49
#